data_AF-A0A355YJ10-F1
#
_entry.id   AF-A0A355YJ10-F1
#
_cell.length_a   1.000
_cell.length_b   1.000
_cell.length_c   1.000
_cell.angle_alpha   90.00
_cell.angle_beta   90.00
_cell.angle_gamma   90.00
#
_symmetry.space_group_name_H-M   'P 1'
#
loop_
_entity.id
_entity.type
_entity.pdbx_description
1 polymer ?
#
loop_
_entity_poly.entity_id
_entity_poly.type
_entity_poly.pdbx_seq_one_letter_code
_entity_poly.pdbx_strand_id
1 'polypeptide(L)'
;MSYCVNCGVELDKTCAVCPLCNTKVCNPNEETDHVSPPPFPVRRGYTEPVQRGDITILLSVVLAVTAVVCGLLNFFVFSSNAWSLYVIG
;
A
#
# COMPACT_ATOMS: atom_id res chain seq x y z
N MET A 1 18.87 28.16 -7.78
CA MET A 1 18.35 26.76 -7.90
C MET A 1 19.47 25.84 -7.49
N SER A 2 19.21 24.94 -6.54
CA SER A 2 20.23 24.02 -6.01
C SER A 2 20.09 22.64 -6.66
N TYR A 3 21.22 21.95 -6.83
CA TYR A 3 21.24 20.57 -7.33
C TYR A 3 21.85 19.67 -6.26
N CYS A 4 21.39 18.43 -6.18
CA CYS A 4 22.00 17.46 -5.29
C CYS A 4 23.36 17.00 -5.83
N VAL A 5 24.41 17.11 -5.02
CA VAL A 5 25.77 16.68 -5.37
C VAL A 5 25.92 15.18 -5.61
N ASN A 6 24.98 14.37 -5.10
CA ASN A 6 25.03 12.92 -5.19
C ASN A 6 24.13 12.38 -6.31
N CYS A 7 22.86 12.76 -6.36
CA CYS A 7 21.89 12.22 -7.33
C CYS A 7 21.61 13.14 -8.54
N GLY A 8 22.13 14.37 -8.56
CA GLY A 8 21.96 15.31 -9.68
C GLY A 8 20.55 15.87 -9.85
N VAL A 9 19.62 15.55 -8.96
CA VAL A 9 18.24 16.08 -9.01
C VAL A 9 18.21 17.55 -8.61
N GLU A 10 17.42 18.33 -9.34
CA GLU A 10 17.13 19.73 -9.02
C GLU A 10 16.26 19.81 -7.77
N LEU A 11 16.66 20.67 -6.84
CA LEU A 11 16.06 20.80 -5.52
C LEU A 11 15.40 22.16 -5.37
N ASP A 12 14.31 22.16 -4.59
CA ASP A 12 13.68 23.39 -4.14
C ASP A 12 14.60 24.13 -3.16
N LYS A 13 14.50 25.46 -3.10
CA LYS A 13 15.36 26.33 -2.27
C LYS A 13 15.20 26.07 -0.78
N THR A 14 14.06 25.51 -0.38
CA THR A 14 13.73 25.18 1.01
C THR A 14 14.22 23.80 1.45
N CYS A 15 14.75 22.98 0.53
CA CYS A 15 15.20 21.62 0.84
C CYS A 15 16.60 21.61 1.48
N ALA A 16 16.67 21.33 2.77
CA ALA A 16 17.95 21.10 3.48
C ALA A 16 18.55 19.70 3.22
N VAL A 17 17.72 18.72 2.82
CA VAL A 17 18.10 17.32 2.58
C VAL A 17 17.44 16.84 1.30
N CYS A 18 18.17 16.10 0.47
CA CYS A 18 17.60 15.51 -0.74
C CYS A 18 16.59 14.40 -0.37
N PRO A 19 15.34 14.44 -0.87
CA PRO A 19 14.31 13.44 -0.52
C PRO A 19 14.56 12.07 -1.15
N LEU A 20 15.42 11.96 -2.17
CA LEU A 20 15.71 10.71 -2.87
C LEU A 20 16.86 9.92 -2.25
N CYS A 21 17.97 10.60 -1.94
CA CYS A 21 19.19 9.97 -1.47
C CYS A 21 19.58 10.37 -0.04
N ASN A 22 18.74 11.15 0.65
CA ASN A 22 18.97 11.65 2.00
C ASN A 22 20.29 12.41 2.21
N THR A 23 20.95 12.84 1.13
CA THR A 23 22.20 13.60 1.20
C THR A 23 21.91 15.03 1.61
N LYS A 24 22.71 15.57 2.54
CA LYS A 24 22.61 16.97 2.98
C LYS A 24 22.90 17.90 1.80
N VAL A 25 22.03 18.89 1.60
CA VAL A 25 22.19 19.88 0.55
C VAL A 25 23.09 20.98 1.08
N CYS A 26 24.24 21.18 0.44
CA CYS A 26 25.18 22.24 0.77
C CYS A 26 25.48 23.02 -0.51
N ASN A 27 24.82 24.17 -0.70
CA ASN A 27 25.12 25.08 -1.79
C ASN A 27 25.87 26.31 -1.24
N PRO A 28 27.17 26.49 -1.56
CA PRO A 28 27.93 27.65 -1.10
C PRO A 28 27.52 28.98 -1.75
N ASN A 29 26.79 28.95 -2.88
CA ASN A 29 26.35 30.16 -3.59
C ASN A 29 24.95 30.66 -3.17
N GLU A 30 24.14 29.83 -2.52
CA GLU A 30 22.76 30.17 -2.15
C GLU A 30 22.45 29.48 -0.82
N GLU A 31 22.23 30.27 0.24
CA GLU A 31 21.85 29.73 1.55
C GLU A 31 20.46 29.09 1.48
N THR A 32 20.24 28.06 2.31
CA THR A 32 18.95 27.36 2.37
C THR A 32 17.87 28.32 2.88
N ASP A 33 16.79 28.48 2.13
CA ASP A 33 15.68 29.32 2.54
C ASP A 33 14.85 28.61 3.62
N HIS A 34 14.84 29.17 4.82
CA HIS A 34 14.07 28.67 5.96
C HIS A 34 12.74 29.41 6.17
N VAL A 35 12.47 30.46 5.40
CA VAL A 35 11.28 31.32 5.56
C VAL A 35 10.15 30.86 4.65
N SER A 36 10.50 30.39 3.45
CA SER A 36 9.52 29.92 2.47
C SER A 36 8.86 28.59 2.89
N PRO A 37 7.58 28.37 2.52
CA PRO A 37 6.90 27.12 2.81
C PRO A 37 7.59 25.94 2.10
N PRO A 38 7.73 24.78 2.76
CA PRO A 38 8.36 23.62 2.15
C PRO A 38 7.50 23.07 1.00
N PRO A 39 8.12 22.47 -0.03
CA PRO A 39 7.41 21.90 -1.19
C PRO A 39 6.51 20.73 -0.80
N PHE A 40 6.82 20.05 0.30
CA PHE A 40 6.07 18.89 0.77
C PHE A 40 5.36 19.20 2.09
N PRO A 41 4.11 18.75 2.25
CA PRO A 41 3.41 18.86 3.52
C PRO A 41 4.13 18.02 4.58
N VAL A 42 4.34 18.62 5.76
CA VAL A 42 4.97 17.95 6.91
C VAL A 42 4.14 16.76 7.39
N ARG A 43 2.81 16.83 7.22
CA ARG A 43 1.91 15.73 7.53
C ARG A 43 1.85 14.77 6.35
N ARG A 44 2.23 13.52 6.61
CA ARG A 44 1.90 12.39 5.74
C ARG A 44 0.38 12.34 5.58
N GLY A 45 -0.10 12.27 4.35
CA GLY A 45 -1.52 12.04 4.08
C GLY A 45 -1.97 10.80 4.84
N TYR A 46 -3.03 10.95 5.64
CA TYR A 46 -3.58 9.84 6.40
C TYR A 46 -4.27 8.91 5.40
N THR A 47 -3.53 7.96 4.83
CA THR A 47 -4.15 6.84 4.13
C THR A 47 -4.92 6.05 5.19
N GLU A 48 -6.25 6.03 5.07
CA GLU A 48 -7.09 5.26 5.98
C GLU A 48 -6.54 3.83 6.09
N PRO A 49 -6.35 3.30 7.32
CA PRO A 49 -5.91 1.92 7.46
C PRO A 49 -6.95 1.01 6.82
N VAL A 50 -6.50 0.05 6.00
CA VAL A 50 -7.38 -0.94 5.38
C VAL A 50 -8.19 -1.64 6.49
N GLN A 51 -9.51 -1.50 6.45
CA GLN A 51 -10.40 -2.14 7.42
C GLN A 51 -10.33 -3.66 7.23
N ARG A 52 -9.63 -4.33 8.14
CA ARG A 52 -9.46 -5.79 8.12
C ARG A 52 -10.80 -6.55 8.24
N GLY A 53 -11.82 -5.90 8.79
CA GLY A 53 -13.18 -6.45 8.91
C GLY A 53 -13.80 -6.77 7.55
N ASP A 54 -13.70 -5.85 6.59
CA ASP A 54 -14.29 -6.04 5.27
C ASP A 54 -13.67 -7.22 4.51
N ILE A 55 -12.35 -7.39 4.66
CA ILE A 55 -11.62 -8.53 4.07
C ILE A 55 -12.12 -9.85 4.67
N THR A 56 -12.30 -9.92 6.00
CA THR A 56 -12.81 -11.13 6.65
C THR A 56 -14.23 -11.48 6.26
N ILE A 57 -15.10 -10.47 6.08
CA ILE A 57 -16.48 -10.66 5.65
C ILE A 57 -16.51 -11.16 4.20
N LEU A 58 -15.77 -10.51 3.30
CA LEU A 58 -15.72 -10.92 1.90
C LEU A 58 -15.23 -12.37 1.75
N LEU A 59 -14.15 -12.71 2.46
CA LEU A 59 -13.54 -14.04 2.38
C LEU A 59 -14.45 -15.13 2.97
N SER A 60 -15.13 -14.85 4.09
CA SER A 60 -16.08 -15.79 4.68
C SER A 60 -17.31 -16.04 3.80
N VAL A 61 -17.84 -15.00 3.14
CA VAL A 61 -18.97 -15.14 2.21
C VAL A 61 -18.59 -15.98 1.00
N VAL A 62 -17.42 -15.74 0.40
CA VAL A 62 -16.96 -16.51 -0.76
C VAL A 62 -16.79 -17.98 -0.40
N LEU A 63 -16.09 -18.28 0.70
CA LEU A 63 -15.89 -19.66 1.15
C LEU A 63 -17.23 -20.35 1.48
N ALA A 64 -18.13 -19.66 2.19
CA ALA A 64 -19.44 -20.21 2.54
C ALA A 64 -20.27 -20.56 1.30
N VAL A 65 -20.31 -19.68 0.30
CA VAL A 65 -21.05 -19.95 -0.95
C VAL A 65 -20.44 -21.14 -1.68
N THR A 66 -19.11 -21.22 -1.80
CA THR A 66 -18.45 -22.36 -2.44
C THR A 66 -18.73 -23.67 -1.71
N ALA A 67 -18.69 -23.68 -0.37
CA ALA A 67 -18.99 -24.85 0.44
C ALA A 67 -20.44 -25.33 0.26
N VAL A 68 -21.41 -24.39 0.26
CA VAL A 68 -22.83 -24.71 0.05
C VAL A 68 -23.07 -25.30 -1.34
N VAL A 69 -22.51 -24.69 -2.39
CA VAL A 69 -22.68 -25.17 -3.77
C VAL A 69 -22.06 -26.56 -3.94
N CYS A 70 -20.83 -26.76 -3.45
CA CYS A 70 -20.18 -28.06 -3.46
C CYS A 70 -20.97 -29.11 -2.67
N GLY A 71 -21.50 -28.76 -1.50
CA GLY A 71 -22.33 -29.65 -0.68
C GLY A 71 -23.62 -30.07 -1.38
N LEU A 72 -24.31 -29.11 -2.00
CA LEU A 72 -25.53 -29.38 -2.78
C LEU A 72 -25.24 -30.29 -3.97
N LEU A 73 -24.16 -30.04 -4.72
CA LEU A 73 -23.76 -30.88 -5.86
C LEU A 73 -23.39 -32.30 -5.41
N ASN A 74 -22.69 -32.45 -4.28
CA ASN A 74 -22.34 -33.76 -3.74
C ASN A 74 -23.58 -34.56 -3.31
N PHE A 75 -24.57 -33.88 -2.72
CA PHE A 75 -25.83 -34.50 -2.31
C PHE A 75 -26.71 -34.90 -3.50
N PHE A 76 -26.86 -34.03 -4.50
CA PHE A 76 -27.78 -34.26 -5.62
C PHE A 76 -27.18 -35.09 -6.77
N VAL A 77 -25.89 -34.94 -7.06
CA VAL A 77 -25.27 -35.50 -8.29
C VAL A 77 -24.27 -36.62 -7.98
N PHE A 78 -23.48 -36.47 -6.91
CA PHE A 78 -22.34 -37.36 -6.63
C PHE A 78 -22.49 -38.20 -5.35
N SER A 79 -23.68 -38.80 -5.15
CA SER A 79 -24.00 -39.57 -3.93
C SER A 79 -23.05 -40.75 -3.61
N SER A 80 -22.26 -41.23 -4.57
CA SER A 80 -21.32 -42.36 -4.38
C SER A 80 -19.85 -41.96 -4.23
N ASN A 81 -19.47 -40.72 -4.55
CA ASN A 81 -18.07 -40.28 -4.58
C ASN A 81 -17.92 -38.95 -3.82
N ALA A 82 -17.42 -39.03 -2.59
CA ALA A 82 -17.19 -37.91 -1.68
C ALA A 82 -15.95 -37.07 -2.05
N TRP A 83 -15.73 -36.76 -3.33
CA TRP A 83 -14.54 -36.05 -3.78
C TRP A 83 -14.50 -34.58 -3.32
N SER A 84 -15.65 -33.93 -3.21
CA SER A 84 -15.74 -32.51 -2.84
C SER A 84 -15.67 -32.25 -1.33
N LEU A 85 -15.67 -33.29 -0.49
CA LEU A 85 -15.60 -33.15 0.97
C LEU A 85 -14.29 -32.49 1.42
N TYR A 86 -13.19 -32.75 0.71
CA TYR A 86 -11.90 -32.09 0.94
C TYR A 86 -11.91 -30.58 0.65
N VAL A 87 -12.80 -30.12 -0.24
CA VAL A 87 -12.89 -28.71 -0.67
C VAL A 87 -13.85 -27.91 0.22
N ILE A 88 -14.81 -28.57 0.86
CA ILE A 88 -15.80 -27.97 1.76
C ILE A 88 -15.18 -27.65 3.14
N GLY A 89 -14.12 -28.38 3.52
CA GLY A 89 -13.42 -28.24 4.81
C GLY A 89 -13.44 -29.53 5.61
#